data_AF-A0A8C5LHW5-F1
#
_entry.id   AF-A0A8C5LHW5-F1
#
_cell.length_a   1.000
_cell.length_b   1.000
_cell.length_c   1.000
_cell.angle_alpha   90.00
_cell.angle_beta   90.00
_cell.angle_gamma   90.00
#
_symmetry.space_group_name_H-M   'P 1'
#
loop_
_entity.id
_entity.type
_entity.pdbx_description
1 polymer ?
#
loop_
_entity_poly.entity_id
_entity_poly.type
_entity_poly.pdbx_seq_one_letter_code
_entity_poly.pdbx_strand_id
1 'polypeptide(L)'
;MYPQGRHPTPLQPGQPFKFSILEICDRIKEEFQFLQAQYHSLKLECEKLASEKTEMQRHYVMYYEMSYGLNIEMHKQAEIVKRLSGICAQIIPFLTQEHQQQVLQAVDRAKQVTVGELNSL
;
A
#
# COMPACT_ATOMS: atom_id res chain seq x y z
N MET A 1 13.29 -13.13 -17.98
CA MET A 1 13.69 -13.87 -19.19
C MET A 1 14.42 -15.13 -18.74
N TYR A 2 13.77 -16.29 -18.72
CA TYR A 2 14.42 -17.57 -18.44
C TYR A 2 15.33 -17.95 -19.63
N PRO A 3 16.57 -18.41 -19.44
CA PRO A 3 17.37 -18.87 -20.57
C PRO A 3 16.87 -20.24 -21.02
N GLN A 4 16.62 -20.36 -22.33
CA GLN A 4 16.28 -21.62 -23.00
C GLN A 4 17.20 -22.76 -22.56
N GLY A 5 16.60 -23.83 -22.01
CA GLY A 5 17.27 -25.10 -21.83
C GLY A 5 17.78 -25.61 -23.17
N ARG A 6 19.07 -25.95 -23.24
CA ARG A 6 19.63 -26.67 -24.39
C ARG A 6 19.01 -28.06 -24.42
N HIS A 7 18.10 -28.28 -25.37
CA HIS A 7 17.63 -29.62 -25.69
C HIS A 7 18.82 -30.50 -26.08
N PRO A 8 19.01 -31.69 -25.48
CA PRO A 8 20.02 -32.63 -25.95
C PRO A 8 19.65 -33.12 -27.36
N THR A 9 20.61 -33.11 -28.26
CA THR A 9 20.51 -33.60 -29.64
C THR A 9 20.12 -35.09 -29.65
N PRO A 10 19.32 -35.57 -30.63
CA PRO A 10 18.94 -36.97 -30.72
C PRO A 10 20.18 -37.86 -30.90
N LEU A 11 20.31 -38.88 -30.05
CA LEU A 11 21.39 -39.87 -30.08
C LEU A 11 21.34 -40.67 -31.39
N GLN A 12 22.45 -40.69 -32.15
CA GLN A 12 22.63 -41.63 -33.26
C GLN A 12 23.02 -43.02 -32.72
N PRO A 13 22.47 -44.11 -33.29
CA PRO A 13 22.79 -45.46 -32.84
C PRO A 13 24.18 -45.86 -33.34
N GLY A 14 25.16 -45.98 -32.44
CA GLY A 14 26.48 -46.53 -32.75
C GLY A 14 27.68 -45.83 -32.12
N GLN A 15 27.52 -44.71 -31.40
CA GLN A 15 28.66 -44.13 -30.67
C GLN A 15 28.89 -44.84 -29.33
N PRO A 16 30.15 -45.20 -28.98
CA PRO A 16 30.46 -45.75 -27.68
C PRO A 16 30.14 -44.70 -26.61
N PHE A 17 29.26 -45.07 -25.67
CA PHE A 17 29.02 -44.35 -24.43
C PHE A 17 30.33 -44.28 -23.63
N LYS A 18 31.15 -43.26 -23.88
CA LYS A 18 32.31 -42.95 -23.06
C LYS A 18 32.32 -41.46 -22.80
N PHE A 19 31.38 -41.02 -21.96
CA PHE A 19 31.70 -39.87 -21.13
C PHE A 19 32.89 -40.27 -20.26
N SER A 20 34.00 -39.55 -20.39
CA SER A 20 35.11 -39.70 -19.47
C SER A 20 34.63 -39.31 -18.07
N ILE A 21 35.07 -40.03 -17.03
CA ILE A 21 34.78 -39.67 -15.64
C ILE A 21 35.14 -38.20 -15.38
N LEU A 22 36.18 -37.70 -16.04
CA LEU A 22 36.61 -36.30 -15.99
C LEU A 22 35.54 -35.32 -16.50
N GLU A 23 34.88 -35.62 -17.62
CA GLU A 23 33.82 -34.77 -18.20
C GLU A 23 32.58 -34.72 -17.31
N ILE A 24 32.26 -35.83 -16.63
CA ILE A 24 31.16 -35.87 -15.64
C ILE A 24 31.52 -35.02 -14.42
N CYS A 25 32.76 -35.12 -13.92
CA CYS A 25 33.24 -34.28 -12.83
C CYS A 25 33.19 -32.78 -13.18
N ASP A 26 33.59 -32.41 -14.40
CA ASP A 26 33.54 -31.02 -14.87
C ASP A 26 32.10 -30.51 -14.97
N ARG A 27 31.17 -31.31 -15.51
CA ARG A 27 29.75 -30.95 -15.55
C ARG A 27 29.16 -30.75 -14.15
N ILE A 28 29.47 -31.63 -13.20
CA ILE A 28 29.02 -31.49 -11.80
C ILE A 28 29.56 -30.19 -11.19
N LYS A 29 30.82 -29.83 -11.49
CA LYS A 29 31.43 -28.59 -11.01
C LYS A 29 30.72 -27.35 -11.58
N GLU A 30 30.41 -27.36 -12.88
CA GLU A 30 29.66 -26.28 -13.52
C GLU A 30 28.24 -26.14 -12.95
N GLU A 31 27.53 -27.26 -12.78
CA GLU A 31 26.19 -27.29 -12.18
C GLU A 31 26.22 -26.77 -10.74
N PHE A 32 27.23 -27.15 -9.95
CA PHE A 32 27.40 -26.65 -8.58
C PHE A 32 27.70 -25.15 -8.54
N GLN A 33 28.59 -24.65 -9.41
CA GLN A 33 28.90 -23.23 -9.50
C GLN A 33 27.67 -22.41 -9.94
N PHE A 34 26.89 -22.94 -10.89
CA PHE A 34 25.63 -22.33 -11.30
C PHE A 34 24.64 -22.27 -10.14
N LEU A 35 24.46 -23.38 -9.41
CA LEU A 35 23.57 -23.42 -8.25
C LEU A 35 24.02 -22.44 -7.14
N GLN A 36 25.33 -22.34 -6.90
CA GLN A 36 25.90 -21.41 -5.94
C GLN A 36 25.62 -19.95 -6.33
N ALA A 37 25.73 -19.61 -7.61
CA ALA A 37 25.42 -18.28 -8.12
C ALA A 37 23.93 -17.93 -7.98
N GLN A 38 23.05 -18.90 -8.27
CA GLN A 38 21.60 -18.74 -8.06
C GLN A 38 21.26 -18.52 -6.59
N TYR A 39 21.86 -19.32 -5.69
CA TYR A 39 21.67 -19.16 -4.25
C TYR A 39 22.11 -17.77 -3.75
N HIS A 40 23.28 -17.29 -4.21
CA HIS A 40 23.76 -15.97 -3.82
C HIS A 40 22.83 -14.85 -4.29
N SER A 41 22.33 -14.95 -5.52
CA SER A 41 21.38 -13.99 -6.09
C SER A 41 20.07 -13.97 -5.29
N LEU A 42 19.53 -15.16 -4.97
CA LEU A 42 18.32 -15.29 -4.16
C LEU A 42 18.51 -14.72 -2.75
N LYS A 43 19.68 -14.96 -2.12
CA LYS A 43 19.98 -14.41 -0.80
C LYS A 43 19.92 -12.89 -0.79
N LEU A 44 20.53 -12.24 -1.79
CA LEU A 44 20.50 -10.77 -1.91
C LEU A 44 19.07 -10.25 -2.13
N GLU A 45 18.27 -10.96 -2.92
CA GLU A 45 16.85 -10.62 -3.12
C GLU A 45 16.04 -10.76 -1.83
N CYS A 46 16.29 -11.80 -1.03
CA CYS A 46 15.66 -11.96 0.29
C CYS A 46 16.04 -10.85 1.26
N GLU A 47 17.31 -10.43 1.29
CA GLU A 47 17.77 -9.31 2.13
C GLU A 47 17.09 -7.99 1.71
N LYS A 48 16.98 -7.75 0.40
CA LYS A 48 16.25 -6.60 -0.15
C LYS A 48 14.77 -6.62 0.26
N LEU A 49 14.09 -7.75 0.10
CA LEU A 49 12.68 -7.91 0.49
C LEU A 49 12.48 -7.69 2.00
N ALA A 50 13.41 -8.13 2.84
CA ALA A 50 13.35 -7.90 4.28
C ALA A 50 13.44 -6.39 4.63
N SER A 51 14.29 -5.65 3.91
CA SER A 51 14.37 -4.19 4.05
C SER A 51 13.08 -3.50 3.61
N GLU A 52 12.55 -3.86 2.44
CA GLU A 52 11.29 -3.30 1.91
C GLU A 52 10.11 -3.59 2.84
N LYS A 53 10.03 -4.80 3.42
CA LYS A 53 9.03 -5.15 4.43
C LYS A 53 9.10 -4.25 5.65
N THR A 54 10.31 -3.94 6.12
CA THR A 54 10.52 -3.08 7.29
C THR A 54 10.10 -1.63 7.01
N GLU A 55 10.42 -1.11 5.82
CA GLU A 55 9.94 0.20 5.36
C GLU A 55 8.41 0.25 5.29
N MET A 56 7.81 -0.77 4.67
CA MET A 56 6.35 -0.89 4.57
C MET A 56 5.70 -0.92 5.95
N GLN A 57 6.28 -1.65 6.90
CA GLN A 57 5.78 -1.70 8.28
C GLN A 57 5.85 -0.33 8.96
N ARG A 58 6.92 0.45 8.74
CA ARG A 58 7.02 1.83 9.27
C ARG A 58 5.92 2.73 8.71
N HIS A 59 5.71 2.70 7.39
CA HIS A 59 4.62 3.45 6.77
C HIS A 59 3.25 2.99 7.28
N TYR A 60 3.03 1.68 7.40
CA TYR A 60 1.79 1.13 7.92
C TYR A 60 1.46 1.66 9.31
N VAL A 61 2.42 1.63 10.25
CA VAL A 61 2.23 2.15 11.61
C VAL A 61 1.94 3.64 11.60
N MET A 62 2.72 4.42 10.83
CA MET A 62 2.52 5.87 10.70
C MET A 62 1.11 6.23 10.20
N TYR A 63 0.63 5.56 9.14
CA TYR A 63 -0.72 5.77 8.61
C TYR A 63 -1.80 5.30 9.59
N TYR A 64 -1.56 4.23 10.34
CA TYR A 64 -2.50 3.74 11.35
C TYR A 64 -2.70 4.75 12.48
N GLU A 65 -1.60 5.26 13.06
CA GLU A 65 -1.64 6.27 14.11
C GLU A 65 -2.27 7.58 13.64
N MET A 66 -1.89 8.04 12.44
CA MET A 66 -2.48 9.24 11.84
C MET A 66 -3.98 9.08 11.59
N SER A 67 -4.40 7.95 11.02
CA SER A 67 -5.82 7.69 10.74
C SER A 67 -6.64 7.64 12.03
N TYR A 68 -6.09 7.06 13.10
CA TYR A 68 -6.74 7.05 14.40
C TYR A 68 -6.90 8.46 14.98
N GLY A 69 -5.85 9.29 14.93
CA GLY A 69 -5.91 10.69 15.37
C GLY A 69 -6.92 11.52 14.57
N LEU A 70 -6.89 11.40 13.24
CA LEU A 70 -7.84 12.05 12.34
C LEU A 70 -9.28 11.60 12.62
N ASN A 71 -9.50 10.32 12.88
CA ASN A 71 -10.84 9.78 13.16
C ASN A 71 -11.42 10.35 14.48
N ILE A 72 -10.60 10.46 15.52
CA ILE A 72 -11.03 11.09 16.79
C ILE A 72 -11.42 12.54 16.55
N GLU A 73 -10.56 13.31 15.89
CA GLU A 73 -10.82 14.75 15.68
C GLU A 73 -12.04 14.95 14.77
N MET A 74 -12.22 14.11 13.74
CA MET A 74 -13.42 14.12 12.89
C MET A 74 -14.70 13.91 13.72
N HIS A 75 -14.75 12.88 14.57
CA HIS A 75 -15.91 12.64 15.43
C HIS A 75 -16.15 13.78 16.44
N LYS A 76 -15.08 14.35 16.99
CA LYS A 76 -15.17 15.50 17.88
C LYS A 76 -15.75 16.72 17.17
N GLN A 77 -15.30 17.04 15.96
CA GLN A 77 -15.84 18.14 15.17
C GLN A 77 -17.31 17.88 14.77
N ALA A 78 -17.67 16.64 14.42
CA ALA A 78 -19.06 16.28 14.13
C ALA A 78 -19.99 16.51 15.34
N GLU A 79 -19.54 16.15 16.55
CA GLU A 79 -20.31 16.39 17.77
C GLU A 79 -20.40 17.89 18.13
N ILE A 80 -19.33 18.67 17.89
CA ILE A 80 -19.37 20.14 18.04
C ILE A 80 -20.41 20.73 17.09
N VAL A 81 -20.39 20.36 15.80
CA VAL A 81 -21.35 20.84 14.79
C VAL A 81 -22.78 20.49 15.19
N LYS A 82 -23.02 19.27 15.69
CA LYS A 82 -24.34 18.83 16.16
C LYS A 82 -24.83 19.68 17.34
N ARG A 83 -23.97 19.94 18.33
CA ARG A 83 -24.32 20.76 19.51
C ARG A 83 -24.61 22.21 19.13
N LEU A 84 -23.75 22.82 18.31
CA LEU A 84 -23.95 24.18 17.82
C LEU A 84 -25.24 24.29 17.01
N SER A 85 -25.52 23.31 16.13
CA SER A 85 -26.78 23.26 15.39
C SER A 85 -27.99 23.15 16.32
N GLY A 86 -27.89 22.36 17.39
CA GLY A 86 -28.93 22.25 18.41
C GLY A 86 -29.19 23.56 19.14
N ILE A 87 -28.13 24.29 19.52
CA ILE A 87 -28.24 25.62 20.14
C ILE A 87 -28.91 26.61 19.19
N CYS A 88 -28.50 26.66 17.91
CA CYS A 88 -29.14 27.51 16.91
C CYS A 88 -30.65 27.21 16.81
N ALA A 89 -31.02 25.92 16.73
CA ALA A 89 -32.41 25.51 16.65
C ALA A 89 -33.23 25.93 17.89
N GLN A 90 -32.64 25.89 19.08
CA GLN A 90 -33.29 26.34 20.32
C GLN A 90 -33.49 27.86 20.37
N ILE A 91 -32.58 28.65 19.77
CA ILE A 91 -32.65 30.12 19.80
C ILE A 91 -33.66 30.66 18.78
N ILE A 92 -33.82 30.02 17.62
CA ILE A 92 -34.67 30.50 16.51
C ILE A 92 -36.10 30.91 16.96
N PRO A 93 -36.84 30.14 17.77
CA PRO A 93 -38.20 30.51 18.20
C PRO A 93 -38.30 31.84 18.96
N PHE A 94 -37.19 32.33 19.53
CA PHE A 94 -37.13 33.59 20.25
C PHE A 94 -36.86 34.81 19.36
N LEU A 95 -36.63 34.61 18.06
CA LEU A 95 -36.40 35.67 17.08
C LEU A 95 -37.71 36.14 16.44
N THR A 96 -37.69 37.34 15.85
CA THR A 96 -38.79 37.83 14.99
C THR A 96 -38.93 36.96 13.74
N GLN A 97 -40.12 36.88 13.15
CA GLN A 97 -40.36 36.02 11.96
C GLN A 97 -39.36 36.27 10.81
N GLU A 98 -39.02 37.54 10.54
CA GLU A 98 -38.04 37.90 9.52
C GLU A 98 -36.65 37.31 9.84
N HIS A 99 -36.18 37.48 11.08
CA HIS A 99 -34.89 36.94 11.51
C HIS A 99 -34.89 35.42 11.61
N GLN A 100 -36.02 34.78 11.93
CA GLN A 100 -36.12 33.32 11.94
C GLN A 100 -35.76 32.73 10.56
N GLN A 101 -36.35 33.28 9.49
CA GLN A 101 -36.13 32.79 8.14
C GLN A 101 -34.69 33.04 7.66
N GLN A 102 -34.12 34.21 7.98
CA GLN A 102 -32.72 34.53 7.66
C GLN A 102 -31.73 33.60 8.37
N VAL A 103 -31.92 33.35 9.67
CA VAL A 103 -31.03 32.49 10.46
C VAL A 103 -31.14 31.04 10.01
N LEU A 104 -32.34 30.54 9.69
CA LEU A 104 -32.53 29.18 9.19
C LEU A 104 -31.74 28.96 7.88
N GLN A 105 -31.87 29.88 6.92
CA GLN A 105 -31.15 29.82 5.65
C GLN A 105 -29.63 29.90 5.85
N ALA A 106 -29.16 30.77 6.73
CA ALA A 106 -27.74 30.92 7.03
C ALA A 106 -27.14 29.65 7.64
N VAL A 107 -27.84 29.01 8.59
CA VAL A 107 -27.41 27.75 9.21
C VAL A 107 -27.36 26.61 8.20
N ASP A 108 -28.35 26.52 7.30
CA ASP A 108 -28.37 25.48 6.27
C ASP A 108 -27.24 25.67 5.25
N ARG A 109 -26.97 26.90 4.83
CA ARG A 109 -25.79 27.21 4.00
C ARG A 109 -24.50 26.85 4.73
N ALA A 110 -24.36 27.19 6.01
CA ALA A 110 -23.13 26.96 6.77
C ALA A 110 -22.76 25.47 6.85
N LYS A 111 -23.75 24.57 6.79
CA LYS A 111 -23.53 23.12 6.74
C LYS A 111 -23.12 22.59 5.37
N GLN A 112 -23.27 23.38 4.31
CA GLN A 112 -22.90 23.02 2.96
C GLN A 112 -21.50 23.56 2.65
N VAL A 113 -20.51 22.67 2.75
CA VAL A 113 -19.12 22.97 2.34
C VAL A 113 -18.89 22.32 0.98
N THR A 114 -18.50 23.13 0.00
CA THR A 114 -18.16 22.66 -1.34
C THR A 114 -16.74 22.09 -1.37
N VAL A 115 -16.43 21.27 -2.39
CA VAL A 115 -15.07 20.75 -2.60
C VAL A 115 -14.07 21.89 -2.82
N GLY A 116 -14.48 22.96 -3.50
CA GLY A 116 -13.63 24.13 -3.72
C GLY A 116 -13.26 24.85 -2.43
N GLU A 117 -14.24 25.05 -1.53
CA GLU A 117 -13.99 25.63 -0.20
C GLU A 117 -13.12 24.71 0.64
N LEU A 118 -13.40 23.40 0.64
CA LEU A 118 -12.62 22.41 1.38
C LEU A 118 -11.15 22.39 0.94
N ASN A 119 -10.89 22.50 -0.37
CA ASN A 119 -9.53 22.54 -0.92
C ASN A 119 -8.78 23.86 -0.63
N SER A 120 -9.49 24.89 -0.16
CA SER A 120 -8.92 26.22 0.15
C SER A 120 -8.64 26.47 1.63
N LEU A 121 -9.03 25.52 2.50
CA LEU A 121 -8.71 25.51 3.94
C LEU A 121 -7.28 25.03 4.18
#